data_AF-A0A941ZWH0-F1
#
_entry.id   AF-A0A941ZWH0-F1
#
_cell.length_a   1.000
_cell.length_b   1.000
_cell.length_c   1.000
_cell.angle_alpha   90.00
_cell.angle_beta   90.00
_cell.angle_gamma   90.00
#
_symmetry.space_group_name_H-M   'P 1'
#
loop_
_entity.id
_entity.type
_entity.pdbx_description
1 polymer ?
#
loop_
_entity_poly.entity_id
_entity_poly.type
_entity_poly.pdbx_seq_one_letter_code
_entity_poly.pdbx_strand_id
1 'polypeptide(L)'
;MRNLWFRIGLGAAAVFVVGMFAMSLGRQVKAQVTNAIRDGGRVAVPLALLPFQVGHDKIGSIRQIDVQRIGDSHAKRINIRVRLKDQGSADQYAQCLFKVDAPDAGGLFACVPEGTAEANDLVEIGEIRLDPGNLRRPLVLSRDKAGDWASSPAGQFNLQANDQGVVLHATDGNGAKVVQLRADSNGAYLNVQDENGNKVVRIQANTGGVRVDVK
;
A
#
# COMPACT_ATOMS: atom_id res chain seq x y z
N MET A 1 -54.98 -0.01 0.78
CA MET A 1 -53.96 -1.08 0.60
C MET A 1 -52.81 -0.75 -0.37
N ARG A 2 -52.94 0.23 -1.30
CA ARG A 2 -51.86 0.60 -2.25
C ARG A 2 -50.59 1.20 -1.61
N ASN A 3 -50.70 1.84 -0.44
CA ASN A 3 -49.55 2.47 0.25
C ASN A 3 -48.58 1.49 0.93
N LEU A 4 -49.00 0.25 1.21
CA LEU A 4 -48.13 -0.74 1.86
C LEU A 4 -47.13 -1.35 0.86
N TRP A 5 -47.60 -1.61 -0.37
CA TRP A 5 -46.77 -2.11 -1.46
C TRP A 5 -45.71 -1.10 -1.91
N PHE A 6 -46.03 0.19 -1.90
CA PHE A 6 -45.08 1.24 -2.26
C PHE A 6 -43.90 1.33 -1.29
N ARG A 7 -44.13 1.11 0.01
CA ARG A 7 -43.06 1.12 1.03
C ARG A 7 -42.10 -0.06 0.89
N ILE A 8 -42.60 -1.23 0.53
CA ILE A 8 -41.77 -2.43 0.30
C ILE A 8 -40.94 -2.25 -0.99
N GLY A 9 -41.57 -1.75 -2.07
CA GLY A 9 -40.87 -1.47 -3.33
C GLY A 9 -39.75 -0.44 -3.18
N LEU A 10 -39.96 0.61 -2.37
CA LEU A 10 -38.98 1.67 -2.14
C LEU A 10 -37.73 1.16 -1.40
N GLY A 11 -37.91 0.25 -0.44
CA GLY A 11 -36.81 -0.36 0.31
C GLY A 11 -35.91 -1.22 -0.59
N ALA A 12 -36.50 -2.05 -1.45
CA ALA A 12 -35.75 -2.88 -2.39
C ALA A 12 -34.98 -2.03 -3.43
N ALA A 13 -35.59 -0.97 -3.95
CA ALA A 13 -34.94 -0.06 -4.90
C ALA A 13 -33.71 0.64 -4.29
N ALA A 14 -33.79 1.06 -3.03
CA ALA A 14 -32.67 1.71 -2.34
C ALA A 14 -31.45 0.78 -2.21
N VAL A 15 -31.66 -0.47 -1.80
CA VAL A 15 -30.57 -1.47 -1.70
C VAL A 15 -29.98 -1.77 -3.08
N PHE A 16 -30.81 -1.82 -4.12
CA PHE A 16 -30.36 -2.06 -5.49
C PHE A 16 -29.49 -0.91 -6.03
N VAL A 17 -29.88 0.34 -5.77
CA VAL A 17 -29.12 1.52 -6.17
C VAL A 17 -27.76 1.54 -5.47
N VAL A 18 -27.72 1.29 -4.15
CA VAL A 18 -26.45 1.24 -3.40
C VAL A 18 -25.54 0.11 -3.91
N GLY A 19 -26.11 -1.07 -4.16
CA GLY A 19 -25.38 -2.21 -4.71
C GLY A 19 -24.80 -1.94 -6.11
N MET A 20 -25.61 -1.36 -7.01
CA MET A 20 -25.15 -0.97 -8.34
C MET A 20 -24.09 0.12 -8.29
N PHE A 21 -24.21 1.09 -7.38
CA PHE A 21 -23.22 2.16 -7.24
C PHE A 21 -21.87 1.63 -6.76
N ALA A 22 -21.87 0.69 -5.81
CA ALA A 22 -20.66 0.01 -5.35
C ALA A 22 -19.99 -0.82 -6.48
N MET A 23 -20.79 -1.55 -7.28
CA MET A 23 -20.26 -2.30 -8.42
C MET A 23 -19.74 -1.40 -9.55
N SER A 24 -20.41 -0.28 -9.81
CA SER A 24 -20.02 0.72 -10.82
C SER A 24 -18.66 1.34 -10.50
N LEU A 25 -18.46 1.79 -9.25
CA LEU A 25 -17.19 2.34 -8.79
C LEU A 25 -16.07 1.28 -8.85
N GLY A 26 -16.36 0.03 -8.49
CA GLY A 26 -15.39 -1.07 -8.60
C GLY A 26 -14.92 -1.34 -10.03
N ARG A 27 -15.80 -1.21 -11.03
CA ARG A 27 -15.45 -1.42 -12.45
C ARG A 27 -14.56 -0.30 -13.02
N GLN A 28 -14.76 0.94 -12.58
CA GLN A 28 -13.93 2.07 -13.04
C GLN A 28 -12.50 2.01 -12.50
N VAL A 29 -12.31 1.51 -11.26
CA VAL A 29 -10.99 1.32 -10.68
C VAL A 29 -10.21 0.19 -11.40
N LYS A 30 -10.89 -0.87 -11.86
CA LYS A 30 -10.25 -1.97 -12.60
C LYS A 30 -9.55 -1.51 -13.88
N ALA A 31 -10.17 -0.63 -14.67
CA ALA A 31 -9.64 -0.24 -15.97
C ALA A 31 -8.29 0.50 -15.90
N GLN A 32 -7.97 1.14 -14.77
CA GLN A 32 -6.72 1.87 -14.58
C GLN A 32 -5.59 1.00 -14.03
N VAL A 33 -5.89 -0.13 -13.38
CA VAL A 33 -4.88 -0.95 -12.68
C VAL A 33 -4.32 -2.06 -13.57
N THR A 34 -5.10 -2.63 -14.49
CA THR A 34 -4.66 -3.78 -15.30
C THR A 34 -3.61 -3.44 -16.36
N ASN A 35 -3.53 -2.18 -16.81
CA ASN A 35 -2.55 -1.76 -17.83
C ASN A 35 -1.17 -1.37 -17.25
N ALA A 36 -1.04 -1.21 -15.93
CA ALA A 36 0.24 -0.82 -15.32
C ALA A 36 1.16 -2.02 -14.99
N ILE A 37 0.60 -3.23 -14.88
CA ILE A 37 1.27 -4.39 -14.28
C ILE A 37 2.15 -5.17 -15.28
N ARG A 38 1.93 -5.04 -16.59
CA ARG A 38 2.62 -5.89 -17.59
C ARG A 38 3.97 -5.37 -18.10
N ASP A 39 4.24 -4.06 -18.03
CA ASP A 39 5.38 -3.44 -18.75
C ASP A 39 6.47 -2.85 -17.83
N GLY A 40 6.56 -3.28 -16.56
CA GLY A 40 7.39 -2.54 -15.59
C GLY A 40 6.89 -1.11 -15.39
N GLY A 41 5.58 -0.93 -15.59
CA GLY A 41 4.90 0.36 -15.58
C GLY A 41 4.79 0.92 -14.17
N ARG A 42 4.90 2.25 -14.09
CA ARG A 42 4.69 3.03 -12.87
C ARG A 42 3.35 2.66 -12.25
N VAL A 43 3.38 1.96 -11.12
CA VAL A 43 2.17 1.64 -10.37
C VAL A 43 1.77 2.87 -9.56
N ALA A 44 1.09 3.82 -10.20
CA ALA A 44 0.50 4.97 -9.53
C ALA A 44 -0.78 4.53 -8.82
N VAL A 45 -0.66 3.91 -7.64
CA VAL A 45 -1.83 3.68 -6.79
C VAL A 45 -2.33 5.04 -6.30
N PRO A 46 -3.61 5.41 -6.48
CA PRO A 46 -4.17 6.61 -5.89
C PRO A 46 -4.29 6.43 -4.38
N LEU A 47 -3.19 6.66 -3.66
CA LEU A 47 -3.05 6.47 -2.21
C LEU A 47 -3.61 7.65 -1.42
N ALA A 48 -4.67 8.30 -1.90
CA ALA A 48 -5.21 9.55 -1.31
C ALA A 48 -5.58 9.46 0.18
N LEU A 49 -5.57 8.27 0.79
CA LEU A 49 -5.81 8.03 2.21
C LEU A 49 -4.58 7.62 3.03
N LEU A 50 -3.42 7.32 2.44
CA LEU A 50 -2.27 6.87 3.24
C LEU A 50 -1.60 8.05 3.96
N PRO A 51 -1.63 8.10 5.30
CA PRO A 51 -0.95 9.15 6.04
C PRO A 51 0.56 9.00 5.87
N PHE A 52 1.26 10.13 5.68
CA PHE A 52 2.70 10.18 5.82
C PHE A 52 3.02 10.70 7.22
N GLN A 53 3.71 9.86 8.00
CA GLN A 53 4.09 10.13 9.39
C GLN A 53 5.61 10.06 9.50
N VAL A 54 6.17 10.96 10.30
CA VAL A 54 7.61 10.99 10.61
C VAL A 54 7.71 10.96 12.12
N GLY A 55 8.17 9.85 12.70
CA GLY A 55 7.89 9.58 14.10
C GLY A 55 6.37 9.54 14.35
N HIS A 56 5.94 10.06 15.50
CA HIS A 56 4.52 10.08 15.86
C HIS A 56 3.70 11.18 15.14
N ASP A 57 4.35 12.06 14.38
CA ASP A 57 3.69 13.22 13.79
C ASP A 57 3.18 12.94 12.38
N LYS A 58 1.87 13.06 12.20
CA LYS A 58 1.25 13.02 10.87
C LYS A 58 1.41 14.38 10.18
N ILE A 59 2.33 14.42 9.23
CA ILE A 59 2.72 15.66 8.56
C ILE A 59 2.11 15.79 7.15
N GLY A 60 1.57 14.71 6.60
CA GLY A 60 0.99 14.74 5.25
C GLY A 60 0.27 13.46 4.81
N SER A 61 0.15 13.31 3.51
CA SER A 61 -0.42 12.14 2.83
C SER A 61 0.45 11.73 1.65
N ILE A 62 0.69 10.42 1.50
CA ILE A 62 1.37 9.89 0.32
C ILE A 62 0.44 10.04 -0.89
N ARG A 63 0.96 10.62 -1.98
CA ARG A 63 0.23 10.82 -3.24
C ARG A 63 0.58 9.79 -4.29
N GLN A 64 1.84 9.37 -4.32
CA GLN A 64 2.35 8.46 -5.31
C GLN A 64 3.56 7.71 -4.73
N ILE A 65 3.67 6.44 -5.06
CA ILE A 65 4.87 5.62 -4.86
C ILE A 65 5.23 5.07 -6.23
N ASP A 66 6.46 5.28 -6.66
CA ASP A 66 7.00 4.79 -7.93
C ASP A 66 8.23 3.94 -7.62
N VAL A 67 8.18 2.66 -7.96
CA VAL A 67 9.28 1.72 -7.75
C VAL A 67 9.87 1.42 -9.11
N GLN A 68 11.11 1.87 -9.32
CA GLN A 68 11.84 1.69 -10.58
C GLN A 68 12.91 0.63 -10.39
N ARG A 69 13.05 -0.28 -11.35
CA ARG A 69 14.21 -1.16 -11.43
C ARG A 69 15.31 -0.45 -12.20
N ILE A 70 16.54 -0.42 -11.68
CA ILE A 70 17.66 0.24 -12.34
C ILE A 70 18.46 -0.82 -13.13
N GLY A 71 18.28 -0.85 -14.45
CA GLY A 71 18.97 -1.77 -15.36
C GLY A 71 18.62 -3.25 -15.13
N ASP A 72 19.57 -4.13 -15.44
CA ASP A 72 19.46 -5.58 -15.19
C ASP A 72 19.75 -5.95 -13.73
N SER A 73 20.12 -4.97 -12.92
CA SER A 73 20.40 -5.18 -11.51
C SER A 73 19.10 -5.32 -10.71
N HIS A 74 19.15 -6.14 -9.65
CA HIS A 74 18.05 -6.26 -8.69
C HIS A 74 17.86 -4.97 -7.85
N ALA A 75 18.72 -3.97 -8.03
CA ALA A 75 18.60 -2.68 -7.36
C ALA A 75 17.32 -1.97 -7.81
N LYS A 76 16.47 -1.73 -6.83
CA LYS A 76 15.25 -0.94 -7.00
C LYS A 76 15.60 0.52 -6.65
N ARG A 77 14.75 1.45 -7.04
CA ARG A 77 14.76 2.82 -6.54
C ARG A 77 13.33 3.23 -6.26
N ILE A 78 13.07 3.73 -5.06
CA ILE A 78 11.73 4.12 -4.64
C ILE A 78 11.62 5.62 -4.70
N ASN A 79 10.64 6.14 -5.41
CA ASN A 79 10.32 7.56 -5.44
C ASN A 79 8.95 7.75 -4.81
N ILE A 80 8.89 8.46 -3.69
CA ILE A 80 7.65 8.74 -2.97
C ILE A 80 7.31 10.22 -3.15
N ARG A 81 6.08 10.52 -3.56
CA ARG A 81 5.55 11.89 -3.54
C ARG A 81 4.60 12.05 -2.37
N VAL A 82 4.88 13.01 -1.50
CA VAL A 82 4.09 13.31 -0.31
C VAL A 82 3.53 14.71 -0.44
N ARG A 83 2.23 14.86 -0.13
CA ARG A 83 1.64 16.18 0.07
C ARG A 83 1.60 16.49 1.56
N LEU A 84 2.34 17.51 1.97
CA LEU A 84 2.34 18.07 3.31
C LEU A 84 1.00 18.76 3.62
N LYS A 85 0.63 18.73 4.89
CA LYS A 85 -0.57 19.41 5.39
C LYS A 85 -0.39 20.94 5.38
N ASP A 86 0.78 21.40 5.84
CA ASP A 86 1.10 22.82 6.02
C ASP A 86 2.28 23.22 5.15
N GLN A 87 2.14 24.30 4.36
CA GLN A 87 3.14 24.68 3.35
C GLN A 87 4.51 25.06 3.95
N GLY A 88 4.54 25.63 5.15
CA GLY A 88 5.77 26.01 5.84
C GLY A 88 6.54 24.85 6.49
N SER A 89 5.97 23.64 6.48
CA SER A 89 6.60 22.46 7.09
C SER A 89 7.71 21.85 6.21
N ALA A 90 7.84 22.23 4.94
CA ALA A 90 8.87 21.65 4.08
C ALA A 90 10.30 21.98 4.58
N ASP A 91 10.53 23.23 5.00
CA ASP A 91 11.85 23.71 5.39
C ASP A 91 12.42 23.00 6.62
N GLN A 92 11.55 22.53 7.54
CA GLN A 92 11.99 21.77 8.71
C GLN A 92 12.59 20.41 8.35
N TYR A 93 12.31 19.90 7.14
CA TYR A 93 12.87 18.66 6.61
C TYR A 93 14.03 18.89 5.64
N ALA A 94 14.51 20.13 5.50
CA ALA A 94 15.57 20.47 4.55
C ALA A 94 16.90 19.76 4.81
N GLN A 95 17.14 19.25 6.02
CA GLN A 95 18.33 18.47 6.40
C GLN A 95 17.99 17.04 6.85
N CYS A 96 16.77 16.57 6.55
CA CYS A 96 16.24 15.30 7.01
C CYS A 96 16.51 14.16 6.02
N LEU A 97 17.27 13.14 6.40
CA LEU A 97 17.30 11.87 5.68
C LEU A 97 16.11 11.04 6.15
N PHE A 98 15.25 10.62 5.23
CA PHE A 98 14.09 9.81 5.58
C PHE A 98 14.50 8.34 5.69
N LYS A 99 14.75 7.88 6.91
CA LYS A 99 15.05 6.47 7.18
C LYS A 99 13.76 5.67 7.19
N VAL A 100 13.70 4.60 6.40
CA VAL A 100 12.61 3.61 6.49
C VAL A 100 12.93 2.67 7.64
N ASP A 101 12.07 2.62 8.66
CA ASP A 101 12.22 1.68 9.76
C ASP A 101 11.09 0.65 9.77
N ALA A 102 11.22 -0.36 10.65
CA ALA A 102 10.11 -1.26 10.91
C ALA A 102 8.92 -0.44 11.45
N PRO A 103 7.67 -0.80 11.11
CA PRO A 103 6.49 -0.13 11.67
C PRO A 103 6.41 -0.45 13.16
N ASP A 104 7.07 0.36 13.98
CA ASP A 104 6.92 0.39 15.42
C ASP A 104 5.80 1.38 15.79
N ALA A 105 5.70 1.71 17.08
CA ALA A 105 4.71 2.70 17.54
C ALA A 105 4.95 4.11 16.98
N GLY A 106 6.13 4.39 16.41
CA GLY A 106 6.58 5.66 15.86
C GLY A 106 6.43 5.80 14.35
N GLY A 107 5.74 4.89 13.66
CA GLY A 107 5.48 5.02 12.22
C GLY A 107 6.61 4.51 11.32
N LEU A 108 6.40 4.59 10.00
CA LEU A 108 7.25 3.92 9.02
C LEU A 108 8.55 4.71 8.69
N PHE A 109 8.52 6.03 8.90
CA PHE A 109 9.64 6.90 8.54
C PHE A 109 10.17 7.62 9.76
N ALA A 110 11.50 7.64 9.89
CA ALA A 110 12.21 8.46 10.86
C ALA A 110 13.03 9.54 10.14
N CYS A 111 13.21 10.67 10.80
CA CYS A 111 14.06 11.74 10.30
C CYS A 111 15.43 11.65 10.94
N VAL A 112 16.47 11.39 10.14
CA VAL A 112 17.85 11.38 10.59
C VAL A 112 18.56 12.63 10.05
N PRO A 113 19.10 13.52 10.91
CA PRO A 113 19.82 14.69 10.43
C PRO A 113 21.09 14.29 9.66
N GLU A 114 21.36 14.98 8.57
CA GLU A 114 22.62 14.85 7.83
C GLU A 114 23.84 15.13 8.72
N GLY A 115 24.94 14.41 8.50
CA GLY A 115 26.20 14.59 9.23
C GLY A 115 26.25 13.95 10.62
N THR A 116 25.19 13.26 11.04
CA THR A 116 25.20 12.44 12.26
C THR A 116 25.98 11.14 12.06
N ALA A 117 26.47 10.54 13.14
CA ALA A 117 27.14 9.24 13.07
C ALA A 117 26.22 8.14 12.50
N GLU A 118 24.91 8.21 12.80
CA GLU A 118 23.90 7.30 12.26
C GLU A 118 23.80 7.42 10.73
N ALA A 119 23.83 8.64 10.18
CA ALA A 119 23.74 8.87 8.74
C ALA A 119 24.85 8.18 7.93
N ASN A 120 26.01 7.92 8.53
CA ASN A 120 27.14 7.26 7.86
C ASN A 120 26.90 5.76 7.56
N ASP A 121 25.96 5.12 8.26
CA ASP A 121 25.60 3.72 8.04
C ASP A 121 24.29 3.55 7.26
N LEU A 122 23.79 4.63 6.67
CA LEU A 122 22.59 4.62 5.85
C LEU A 122 22.95 4.53 4.37
N VAL A 123 22.17 3.76 3.63
CA VAL A 123 22.28 3.58 2.19
C VAL A 123 21.05 4.17 1.53
N GLU A 124 21.26 5.04 0.54
CA GLU A 124 20.18 5.60 -0.25
C GLU A 124 19.54 4.53 -1.13
N ILE A 125 18.22 4.40 -1.00
CA ILE A 125 17.39 3.48 -1.77
C ILE A 125 16.34 4.21 -2.63
N GLY A 126 16.30 5.54 -2.56
CA GLY A 126 15.24 6.31 -3.17
C GLY A 126 15.24 7.79 -2.85
N GLU A 127 14.16 8.45 -3.22
CA GLU A 127 13.91 9.86 -2.99
C GLU A 127 12.47 10.06 -2.49
N ILE A 128 12.29 10.94 -1.50
CA ILE A 128 11.00 11.50 -1.13
C ILE A 128 10.92 12.93 -1.65
N ARG A 129 9.84 13.23 -2.37
CA ARG A 129 9.49 14.57 -2.82
C ARG A 129 8.30 15.10 -2.02
N LEU A 130 8.51 16.22 -1.33
CA LEU A 130 7.51 16.90 -0.51
C LEU A 130 6.86 18.06 -1.30
N ASP A 131 5.53 18.08 -1.31
CA ASP A 131 4.70 19.13 -1.93
C ASP A 131 3.83 19.84 -0.86
N PRO A 132 3.63 21.17 -0.93
CA PRO A 132 4.25 22.10 -1.87
C PRO A 132 5.71 22.40 -1.47
N GLY A 133 6.52 22.83 -2.43
CA GLY A 133 7.93 23.17 -2.23
C GLY A 133 8.88 22.37 -3.11
N ASN A 134 8.44 21.20 -3.62
CA ASN A 134 9.28 20.32 -4.46
C ASN A 134 10.62 20.00 -3.78
N LEU A 135 10.62 19.95 -2.44
CA LEU A 135 11.79 19.59 -1.67
C LEU A 135 12.03 18.09 -1.86
N ARG A 136 13.23 17.74 -2.29
CA ARG A 136 13.66 16.36 -2.53
C ARG A 136 14.63 15.97 -1.46
N ARG A 137 14.38 14.83 -0.82
CA ARG A 137 15.20 14.32 0.27
C ARG A 137 15.49 12.84 0.05
N PRO A 138 16.71 12.37 0.37
CA PRO A 138 17.04 10.95 0.23
C PRO A 138 16.12 10.08 1.09
N LEU A 139 15.68 8.97 0.50
CA LEU A 139 15.07 7.86 1.20
C LEU A 139 16.17 6.84 1.47
N VAL A 140 16.38 6.50 2.73
CA VAL A 140 17.52 5.70 3.16
C VAL A 140 17.09 4.50 4.00
N LEU A 141 17.92 3.47 4.00
CA LEU A 141 17.80 2.27 4.83
C LEU A 141 19.13 2.02 5.54
N SER A 142 19.09 1.36 6.69
CA SER A 142 20.30 0.84 7.33
C SER A 142 21.02 -0.14 6.39
N ARG A 143 22.36 -0.14 6.41
CA ARG A 143 23.19 -0.92 5.48
C ARG A 143 22.89 -2.42 5.48
N ASP A 144 22.61 -2.98 6.65
CA ASP A 144 22.17 -4.37 6.83
C ASP A 144 20.88 -4.66 6.05
N LYS A 145 19.85 -3.82 6.22
CA LYS A 145 18.55 -3.95 5.55
C LYS A 145 18.63 -3.64 4.05
N ALA A 146 19.54 -2.75 3.64
CA ALA A 146 19.72 -2.37 2.25
C ALA A 146 20.25 -3.54 1.41
N GLY A 147 21.13 -4.37 1.98
CA GLY A 147 21.62 -5.60 1.34
C GLY A 147 20.49 -6.58 1.07
N ASP A 148 19.65 -6.83 2.08
CA ASP A 148 18.47 -7.70 1.96
C ASP A 148 17.46 -7.14 0.94
N TRP A 149 17.24 -5.83 0.95
CA TRP A 149 16.31 -5.19 0.02
C TRP A 149 16.76 -5.26 -1.45
N ALA A 150 18.07 -5.07 -1.69
CA ALA A 150 18.68 -5.14 -3.01
C ALA A 150 18.80 -6.57 -3.54
N SER A 151 19.07 -7.54 -2.66
CA SER A 151 19.19 -8.96 -3.01
C SER A 151 17.84 -9.69 -3.04
N SER A 152 16.82 -9.18 -2.33
CA SER A 152 15.49 -9.76 -2.31
C SER A 152 14.93 -9.78 -3.73
N PRO A 153 14.70 -10.99 -4.29
CA PRO A 153 13.97 -11.10 -5.54
C PRO A 153 12.65 -10.36 -5.35
N ALA A 154 12.27 -9.55 -6.34
CA ALA A 154 11.08 -8.71 -6.20
C ALA A 154 9.89 -9.61 -5.88
N GLY A 155 9.36 -9.51 -4.66
CA GLY A 155 8.11 -10.13 -4.30
C GLY A 155 7.06 -9.72 -5.32
N GLN A 156 6.36 -10.70 -5.90
CA GLN A 156 5.38 -10.41 -6.93
C GLN A 156 4.08 -10.04 -6.25
N PHE A 157 3.60 -8.84 -6.53
CA PHE A 157 2.25 -8.41 -6.20
C PHE A 157 1.38 -8.63 -7.42
N ASN A 158 0.50 -9.65 -7.36
CA ASN A 158 -0.45 -9.93 -8.42
C ASN A 158 -1.86 -9.62 -7.91
N LEU A 159 -2.46 -8.56 -8.46
CA LEU A 159 -3.85 -8.21 -8.24
C LEU A 159 -4.67 -8.66 -9.45
N GLN A 160 -5.45 -9.72 -9.29
CA GLN A 160 -6.37 -10.22 -10.31
C GLN A 160 -7.79 -9.90 -9.91
N ALA A 161 -8.51 -9.17 -10.76
CA ALA A 161 -9.89 -8.80 -10.49
C ALA A 161 -10.79 -9.21 -11.65
N ASN A 162 -11.57 -10.28 -11.48
CA ASN A 162 -12.49 -10.80 -12.50
C ASN A 162 -13.95 -10.70 -12.03
N ASP A 163 -14.89 -11.30 -12.76
CA ASP A 163 -16.32 -11.28 -12.42
C ASP A 163 -16.64 -12.11 -11.16
N GLN A 164 -15.69 -12.93 -10.71
CA GLN A 164 -15.78 -13.72 -9.48
C GLN A 164 -15.09 -13.05 -8.30
N GLY A 165 -14.67 -11.78 -8.39
CA GLY A 165 -14.11 -11.02 -7.27
C GLY A 165 -12.69 -10.48 -7.49
N VAL A 166 -12.06 -10.06 -6.40
CA VAL A 166 -10.68 -9.56 -6.34
C VAL A 166 -9.81 -10.58 -5.61
N VAL A 167 -8.68 -10.94 -6.20
CA VAL A 167 -7.65 -11.75 -5.56
C VAL A 167 -6.33 -10.99 -5.59
N LEU A 168 -5.78 -10.70 -4.41
CA LEU A 168 -4.44 -10.17 -4.22
C LEU A 168 -3.54 -11.30 -3.75
N HIS A 169 -2.45 -11.53 -4.47
CA HIS A 169 -1.35 -12.38 -4.07
C HIS A 169 -0.12 -11.51 -3.87
N ALA A 170 0.48 -11.57 -2.68
CA ALA A 170 1.85 -11.14 -2.46
C ALA A 170 2.71 -12.38 -2.28
N THR A 171 3.70 -12.55 -3.14
CA THR A 171 4.75 -13.55 -2.93
C THR A 171 6.01 -12.89 -2.41
N ASP A 172 6.81 -13.63 -1.66
CA ASP A 172 8.18 -13.23 -1.34
C ASP A 172 9.08 -13.36 -2.58
N GLY A 173 10.37 -13.09 -2.39
CA GLY A 173 11.35 -13.26 -3.45
C GLY A 173 11.57 -14.70 -3.91
N ASN A 174 11.23 -15.69 -3.09
CA ASN A 174 11.31 -17.11 -3.46
C ASN A 174 10.04 -17.60 -4.17
N GLY A 175 9.06 -16.71 -4.38
CA GLY A 175 7.77 -17.05 -4.97
C GLY A 175 6.79 -17.70 -3.99
N ALA A 176 7.13 -17.79 -2.70
CA ALA A 176 6.25 -18.30 -1.67
C ALA A 176 5.13 -17.29 -1.37
N LYS A 177 3.89 -17.76 -1.25
CA LYS A 177 2.71 -16.90 -1.06
C LYS A 177 2.62 -16.42 0.39
N VAL A 178 3.03 -15.18 0.65
CA VAL A 178 3.01 -14.56 1.98
C VAL A 178 1.62 -14.05 2.32
N VAL A 179 0.93 -13.41 1.37
CA VAL A 179 -0.42 -12.88 1.59
C VAL A 179 -1.34 -13.25 0.45
N GLN A 180 -2.51 -13.77 0.79
CA GLN A 180 -3.61 -13.98 -0.13
C GLN A 180 -4.86 -13.29 0.41
N LEU A 181 -5.34 -12.27 -0.28
CA LEU A 181 -6.65 -11.67 -0.02
C LEU A 181 -7.58 -12.02 -1.18
N ARG A 182 -8.75 -12.56 -0.90
CA ARG A 182 -9.83 -12.80 -1.87
C ARG A 182 -11.11 -12.14 -1.38
N ALA A 183 -11.81 -11.42 -2.25
CA ALA A 183 -13.12 -10.86 -1.94
C ALA A 183 -14.06 -11.07 -3.12
N ASP A 184 -15.16 -11.78 -2.89
CA ASP A 184 -16.17 -12.10 -3.89
C ASP A 184 -17.60 -11.95 -3.34
N SER A 185 -18.61 -12.31 -4.14
CA SER A 185 -20.02 -12.20 -3.74
C SER A 185 -20.41 -13.07 -2.54
N ASN A 186 -19.58 -14.06 -2.19
CA ASN A 186 -19.81 -14.98 -1.08
C ASN A 186 -19.05 -14.56 0.19
N GLY A 187 -18.15 -13.57 0.11
CA GLY A 187 -17.41 -13.05 1.26
C GLY A 187 -15.98 -12.62 0.96
N ALA A 188 -15.23 -12.34 2.03
CA ALA A 188 -13.81 -12.02 2.00
C ALA A 188 -12.99 -13.05 2.77
N TYR A 189 -11.78 -13.29 2.30
CA TYR A 189 -10.82 -14.25 2.84
C TYR A 189 -9.43 -13.62 2.83
N LEU A 190 -8.76 -13.56 3.97
CA LEU A 190 -7.36 -13.20 4.10
C LEU A 190 -6.60 -14.38 4.68
N ASN A 191 -5.47 -14.72 4.06
CA ASN A 191 -4.54 -15.72 4.56
C ASN A 191 -3.14 -15.15 4.53
N VAL A 192 -2.48 -15.14 5.69
CA VAL A 192 -1.11 -14.70 5.86
C VAL A 192 -0.28 -15.91 6.26
N GLN A 193 0.81 -16.13 5.54
CA GLN A 193 1.77 -17.19 5.80
C GLN A 193 3.12 -16.59 6.19
N ASP A 194 3.86 -17.30 7.05
CA ASP A 194 5.25 -16.99 7.35
C ASP A 194 6.18 -17.42 6.19
N GLU A 195 7.47 -17.16 6.36
CA GLU A 195 8.54 -17.56 5.44
C GLU A 195 8.65 -19.09 5.23
N ASN A 196 8.09 -19.88 6.16
CA ASN A 196 8.06 -21.33 6.09
C ASN A 196 6.76 -21.87 5.49
N GLY A 197 5.84 -20.99 5.05
CA GLY A 197 4.53 -21.36 4.51
C GLY A 197 3.49 -21.73 5.57
N ASN A 198 3.78 -21.55 6.87
CA ASN A 198 2.83 -21.78 7.93
C ASN A 198 1.80 -20.66 7.96
N LYS A 199 0.52 -21.00 8.07
CA LYS A 199 -0.55 -20.01 8.23
C LYS A 199 -0.46 -19.38 9.61
N VAL A 200 -0.19 -18.08 9.65
CA VAL A 200 -0.10 -17.27 10.87
C VAL A 200 -1.45 -16.65 11.18
N VAL A 201 -2.12 -16.12 10.14
CA VAL A 201 -3.42 -15.46 10.27
C VAL A 201 -4.35 -15.90 9.15
N ARG A 202 -5.57 -16.28 9.52
CA ARG A 202 -6.67 -16.51 8.59
C ARG A 202 -7.88 -15.71 9.04
N ILE A 203 -8.40 -14.88 8.13
CA ILE A 203 -9.66 -14.15 8.35
C ILE A 203 -10.64 -14.58 7.27
N GLN A 204 -11.86 -14.91 7.67
CA GLN A 204 -12.95 -15.21 6.75
C GLN A 204 -14.18 -14.41 7.18
N ALA A 205 -14.73 -13.62 6.25
CA ALA A 205 -15.94 -12.85 6.44
C ALA A 205 -16.98 -13.28 5.39
N ASN A 206 -18.18 -13.64 5.80
CA ASN A 206 -19.29 -13.97 4.91
C ASN A 206 -20.62 -13.49 5.51
N THR A 207 -21.74 -13.85 4.88
CA THR A 207 -23.10 -13.49 5.36
C THR A 207 -23.41 -14.04 6.76
N GLY A 208 -22.69 -15.06 7.23
CA GLY A 208 -22.81 -15.63 8.57
C GLY A 208 -21.90 -14.98 9.62
N GLY A 209 -21.12 -13.95 9.26
CA GLY A 209 -20.25 -13.21 10.18
C GLY A 209 -18.77 -13.31 9.84
N VAL A 210 -17.92 -12.98 10.82
CA VAL A 210 -16.45 -12.94 10.70
C VAL A 210 -15.83 -13.99 11.61
N ARG A 211 -14.92 -14.80 11.07
CA ARG A 211 -14.06 -15.72 11.81
C ARG A 211 -12.61 -15.31 11.63
N VAL A 212 -11.86 -15.32 12.73
CA VAL A 212 -10.43 -15.03 12.77
C VAL A 212 -9.74 -16.20 13.46
N ASP A 213 -8.78 -16.81 12.79
CA ASP A 213 -7.90 -17.83 13.34
C ASP A 213 -6.47 -17.27 13.34
N VAL A 214 -5.83 -17.25 14.51
CA VAL A 214 -4.43 -16.84 14.71
C VAL A 214 -3.69 -18.00 15.35
N LYS A 215 -2.50 -18.31 14.84
CA LYS A 215 -1.61 -19.34 15.40
C LYS A 215 -0.47 -18.75 16.19
#